data_AF-A0A9P8GQL3-F1
#
_entry.id   AF-A0A9P8GQL3-F1
#
_cell.length_a   1.000
_cell.length_b   1.000
_cell.length_c   1.000
_cell.angle_alpha   90.00
_cell.angle_beta   90.00
_cell.angle_gamma   90.00
#
_symmetry.space_group_name_H-M   'P 1'
#
loop_
_entity.id
_entity.type
_entity.pdbx_description
1 polymer ?
#
loop_
_entity_poly.entity_id
_entity_poly.type
_entity_poly.pdbx_seq_one_letter_code
_entity_poly.pdbx_strand_id
1 'polypeptide(L)'
;MADTDHSYDQYLITGYAPSTQPKNKDVAKAIIRRFIDAMANHDHEFNGYDLVTFSSHAKFVGTITHTNLDKTWNRIAIGGGTRVMTGWQKVKQRHFEKHSESATYHPVYGWQAGPQTPMLRLLLLLDGEATDMDEFELELLGLSWAHVTIFLIGVDGCPHHHRHANELQRISDVNHHVSFVDAQGNTPERFVTHELLKRHLGYDVSMAEFRELEELPPYVE
;
A
#
# COMPACT_ATOMS: atom_id res chain seq x y z
N MET A 1 -10.17 37.73 -8.57
CA MET A 1 -10.98 37.34 -9.73
C MET A 1 -10.31 37.94 -10.96
N ALA A 2 -9.57 37.11 -11.68
CA ALA A 2 -9.21 37.27 -13.09
C ALA A 2 -8.54 35.95 -13.51
N ASP A 3 -9.17 35.30 -14.49
CA ASP A 3 -8.69 34.15 -15.23
C ASP A 3 -7.22 34.26 -15.63
N THR A 4 -6.54 33.12 -15.74
CA THR A 4 -5.36 33.07 -16.60
C THR A 4 -5.48 31.91 -17.58
N ASP A 5 -5.62 32.36 -18.82
CA ASP A 5 -5.74 31.66 -20.09
C ASP A 5 -4.52 30.80 -20.39
N HIS A 6 -4.74 29.62 -20.97
CA HIS A 6 -3.70 28.67 -21.35
C HIS A 6 -3.23 28.95 -22.78
N SER A 7 -2.09 29.64 -22.93
CA SER A 7 -1.39 29.72 -24.22
C SER A 7 -0.49 28.49 -24.37
N TYR A 8 -0.90 27.54 -25.21
CA TYR A 8 -0.08 26.41 -25.60
C TYR A 8 0.82 26.79 -26.77
N ASP A 9 2.14 26.72 -26.57
CA ASP A 9 3.10 26.66 -27.67
C ASP A 9 4.25 25.69 -27.31
N GLN A 10 4.31 24.59 -28.06
CA GLN A 10 5.48 23.73 -28.31
C GLN A 10 6.18 23.01 -27.13
N TYR A 11 5.68 21.81 -26.84
CA TYR A 11 6.39 20.55 -26.47
C TYR A 11 7.82 20.56 -25.89
N LEU A 12 8.14 21.37 -24.88
CA LEU A 12 9.28 21.07 -24.00
C LEU A 12 9.07 21.66 -22.60
N ILE A 13 9.11 20.81 -21.58
CA ILE A 13 9.12 21.24 -20.18
C ILE A 13 10.51 21.83 -19.89
N THR A 14 10.61 23.15 -19.77
CA THR A 14 11.88 23.88 -19.60
C THR A 14 12.23 24.23 -18.15
N GLY A 15 11.47 23.74 -17.17
CA GLY A 15 11.75 24.00 -15.75
C GLY A 15 10.87 23.21 -14.80
N TYR A 16 11.40 22.97 -13.60
CA TYR A 16 10.69 22.36 -12.47
C TYR A 16 10.51 23.42 -11.38
N ALA A 17 9.25 23.67 -10.99
CA ALA A 17 8.93 24.51 -9.84
C ALA A 17 8.67 23.63 -8.60
N PRO A 18 9.03 24.08 -7.39
CA PRO A 18 8.67 23.38 -6.16
C PRO A 18 7.15 23.27 -6.02
N SER A 19 6.63 22.06 -5.88
CA SER A 19 5.21 21.80 -5.68
C SER A 19 4.77 22.23 -4.27
N THR A 20 3.61 22.88 -4.16
CA THR A 20 2.95 23.21 -2.88
C THR A 20 2.07 22.07 -2.37
N GLN A 21 2.16 20.87 -2.98
CA GLN A 21 1.38 19.71 -2.57
C GLN A 21 1.74 19.28 -1.13
N PRO A 22 0.76 18.80 -0.34
CA PRO A 22 1.04 18.21 0.96
C PRO A 22 2.08 17.11 0.82
N LYS A 23 2.99 16.98 1.80
CA LYS A 23 4.01 15.93 1.75
C LYS A 23 3.32 14.58 1.63
N ASN A 24 3.75 13.72 0.70
CA ASN A 24 3.18 12.38 0.45
C ASN A 24 2.94 11.60 1.76
N LYS A 25 3.77 11.82 2.78
CA LYS A 25 3.64 11.25 4.12
C LYS A 25 2.30 11.55 4.83
N ASP A 26 1.79 12.77 4.73
CA ASP A 26 0.57 13.18 5.43
C ASP A 26 -0.68 12.66 4.70
N VAL A 27 -0.65 12.69 3.37
CA VAL A 27 -1.70 12.12 2.52
C VAL A 27 -1.78 10.61 2.70
N ALA A 28 -0.63 9.91 2.64
CA ALA A 28 -0.56 8.47 2.88
C ALA A 28 -1.10 8.10 4.27
N LYS A 29 -0.79 8.90 5.30
CA LYS A 29 -1.32 8.70 6.65
C LYS A 29 -2.85 8.76 6.69
N ALA A 30 -3.43 9.77 6.05
CA ALA A 30 -4.88 9.96 6.05
C ALA A 30 -5.60 8.83 5.32
N ILE A 31 -5.06 8.41 4.17
CA ILE A 31 -5.58 7.27 3.40
C ILE A 31 -5.46 5.97 4.19
N ILE A 32 -4.29 5.70 4.80
CA ILE A 32 -4.07 4.50 5.62
C ILE A 32 -4.98 4.48 6.84
N ARG A 33 -5.23 5.63 7.48
CA ARG A 33 -6.18 5.71 8.59
C ARG A 33 -7.57 5.25 8.15
N ARG A 34 -8.12 5.88 7.11
CA ARG A 34 -9.45 5.52 6.57
C ARG A 34 -9.51 4.06 6.16
N PHE A 35 -8.44 3.56 5.54
CA PHE A 35 -8.34 2.17 5.12
C PHE A 35 -8.38 1.19 6.30
N ILE A 36 -7.61 1.45 7.37
CA ILE A 36 -7.60 0.62 8.58
C ILE A 36 -8.96 0.65 9.28
N ASP A 37 -9.59 1.82 9.36
CA ASP A 37 -10.91 1.96 9.98
C ASP A 37 -11.95 1.14 9.21
N ALA A 38 -11.95 1.26 7.87
CA ALA A 38 -12.84 0.48 7.00
C ALA A 38 -12.57 -1.02 7.06
N MET A 39 -11.30 -1.44 7.10
CA MET A 39 -10.92 -2.84 7.21
C MET A 39 -11.31 -3.43 8.57
N ALA A 40 -11.15 -2.68 9.67
CA ALA A 40 -11.55 -3.14 11.00
C ALA A 40 -13.07 -3.38 11.09
N ASN A 41 -13.86 -2.50 10.46
CA ASN A 41 -15.31 -2.68 10.34
C ASN A 41 -15.68 -3.86 9.45
N HIS A 42 -15.00 -4.05 8.31
CA HIS A 42 -15.20 -5.19 7.43
C HIS A 42 -14.90 -6.52 8.14
N ASP A 43 -13.73 -6.61 8.78
CA ASP A 43 -13.24 -7.82 9.43
C ASP A 43 -13.92 -8.09 10.79
N HIS A 44 -14.65 -7.11 11.33
CA HIS A 44 -15.16 -7.10 12.71
C HIS A 44 -14.05 -7.37 13.74
N GLU A 45 -12.83 -6.90 13.43
CA GLU A 45 -11.60 -7.15 14.19
C GLU A 45 -10.86 -5.83 14.40
N PHE A 46 -10.70 -5.44 15.66
CA PHE A 46 -10.13 -4.15 16.07
C PHE A 46 -8.73 -4.29 16.68
N ASN A 47 -8.16 -5.51 16.67
CA ASN A 47 -6.79 -5.80 17.11
C ASN A 47 -5.72 -5.11 16.23
N GLY A 48 -6.10 -4.65 15.03
CA GLY A 48 -5.26 -3.86 14.14
C GLY A 48 -4.40 -4.69 13.18
N TYR A 49 -3.55 -3.98 12.42
CA TYR A 49 -2.78 -4.54 11.31
C TYR A 49 -1.28 -4.38 11.55
N ASP A 50 -0.50 -5.40 11.22
CA ASP A 50 0.95 -5.35 11.39
C ASP A 50 1.60 -4.38 10.40
N LEU A 51 2.42 -3.44 10.91
CA LEU A 51 3.14 -2.47 10.11
C LEU A 51 4.64 -2.80 10.03
N VAL A 52 5.14 -2.88 8.80
CA VAL A 52 6.57 -2.99 8.47
C VAL A 52 6.99 -1.79 7.66
N THR A 53 8.09 -1.16 8.06
CA THR A 53 8.77 -0.12 7.26
C THR A 53 10.01 -0.71 6.62
N PHE A 54 10.34 -0.28 5.41
CA PHE A 54 11.51 -0.77 4.69
C PHE A 54 12.21 0.37 3.94
N SER A 55 13.51 0.20 3.76
CA SER A 55 14.36 0.94 2.83
C SER A 55 15.49 0.02 2.38
N SER A 56 16.72 0.22 2.83
CA SER A 56 17.80 -0.78 2.71
C SER A 56 17.66 -1.92 3.73
N HIS A 57 16.92 -1.70 4.81
CA HIS A 57 16.61 -2.67 5.86
C HIS A 57 15.13 -2.60 6.19
N ALA A 58 14.54 -3.70 6.64
CA ALA A 58 13.15 -3.75 7.06
C ALA A 58 13.02 -3.88 8.58
N LYS A 59 12.02 -3.18 9.13
CA LYS A 59 11.73 -3.16 10.56
C LYS A 59 10.23 -3.32 10.78
N PHE A 60 9.87 -4.26 11.64
CA PHE A 60 8.52 -4.32 12.20
C PHE A 60 8.36 -3.19 13.22
N VAL A 61 7.36 -2.34 13.00
CA VAL A 61 7.11 -1.17 13.84
C VAL A 61 6.13 -1.51 14.97
N GLY A 62 5.20 -2.43 14.71
CA GLY A 62 4.13 -2.80 15.63
C GLY A 62 2.81 -2.99 14.90
N THR A 63 1.78 -3.40 15.64
CA THR A 63 0.41 -3.49 15.15
C THR A 63 -0.26 -2.12 15.26
N ILE A 64 -0.76 -1.59 14.15
CA ILE A 64 -1.40 -0.29 14.05
C ILE A 64 -2.92 -0.41 14.10
N THR A 65 -3.54 0.51 14.82
CA THR A 65 -5.00 0.66 14.98
C THR A 65 -5.38 2.12 14.78
N HIS A 66 -6.68 2.39 14.67
CA HIS A 66 -7.21 3.75 14.60
C HIS A 66 -6.72 4.65 15.77
N THR A 67 -6.55 4.08 16.96
CA THR A 67 -6.13 4.82 18.17
C THR A 67 -4.64 5.11 18.25
N ASN A 68 -3.79 4.23 17.69
CA ASN A 68 -2.34 4.31 17.87
C ASN A 68 -1.58 4.79 16.63
N LEU A 69 -2.24 4.86 15.46
CA LEU A 69 -1.63 5.20 14.18
C LEU A 69 -0.82 6.50 14.25
N ASP A 70 -1.35 7.54 14.88
CA ASP A 70 -0.69 8.84 14.99
C ASP A 70 0.64 8.78 15.71
N LYS A 71 0.67 8.08 16.85
CA LYS A 71 1.88 7.91 17.66
C LYS A 71 2.91 7.08 16.90
N THR A 72 2.47 6.06 16.17
CA THR A 72 3.34 5.18 15.39
C THR A 72 3.90 5.89 14.16
N TRP A 73 3.06 6.60 13.39
CA TRP A 73 3.42 7.29 12.16
C TRP A 73 4.48 8.39 12.36
N ASN A 74 4.42 9.08 13.50
CA ASN A 74 5.40 10.10 13.88
C ASN A 74 6.81 9.51 14.10
N ARG A 75 6.93 8.21 14.37
CA ARG A 75 8.21 7.52 14.57
C ARG A 75 8.80 6.96 13.26
N ILE A 76 8.03 6.99 12.17
CA ILE A 76 8.47 6.50 10.86
C ILE A 76 9.31 7.58 10.19
N ALA A 77 10.60 7.30 9.99
CA ALA A 77 11.45 8.12 9.14
C ALA A 77 11.28 7.67 7.69
N ILE A 78 11.05 8.62 6.78
CA ILE A 78 11.01 8.37 5.33
C ILE A 78 12.36 8.81 4.77
N GLY A 79 13.04 7.90 4.06
CA GLY A 79 14.35 8.13 3.45
C GLY A 79 15.17 6.85 3.27
N GLY A 80 16.11 6.89 2.32
CA GLY A 80 16.90 5.72 1.89
C GLY A 80 16.47 5.21 0.52
N GLY A 81 17.14 4.18 0.01
CA GLY A 81 16.72 3.50 -1.21
C GLY A 81 15.48 2.63 -0.97
N THR A 82 14.73 2.35 -2.03
CA THR A 82 13.52 1.51 -1.99
C THR A 82 13.88 0.07 -2.38
N ARG A 83 14.04 -0.82 -1.38
CA ARG A 83 14.24 -2.27 -1.59
C ARG A 83 13.04 -3.05 -1.08
N VAL A 84 12.09 -3.31 -1.97
CA VAL A 84 10.81 -3.98 -1.66
C VAL A 84 11.04 -5.39 -1.15
N MET A 85 12.03 -6.11 -1.70
CA MET A 85 12.32 -7.48 -1.27
C MET A 85 12.71 -7.56 0.20
N THR A 86 13.40 -6.54 0.72
CA THR A 86 13.77 -6.52 2.13
C THR A 86 12.54 -6.39 3.03
N GLY A 87 11.58 -5.54 2.64
CA GLY A 87 10.28 -5.42 3.31
C GLY A 87 9.48 -6.71 3.22
N TRP A 88 9.39 -7.28 2.01
CA TRP A 88 8.67 -8.51 1.73
C TRP A 88 9.17 -9.69 2.57
N GLN A 89 10.48 -9.93 2.63
CA GLN A 89 11.04 -11.02 3.44
C GLN A 89 10.70 -10.85 4.93
N LYS A 90 10.61 -9.61 5.42
CA LYS A 90 10.21 -9.35 6.81
C LYS A 90 8.74 -9.65 7.06
N VAL A 91 7.86 -9.27 6.12
CA VAL A 91 6.42 -9.59 6.17
C VAL A 91 6.23 -11.11 6.11
N LYS A 92 6.87 -11.79 5.16
CA LYS A 92 6.84 -13.24 5.00
C LYS A 92 7.26 -13.97 6.26
N GLN A 93 8.40 -13.59 6.85
CA GLN A 93 8.86 -14.13 8.13
C GLN A 93 7.78 -13.98 9.21
N ARG A 94 7.22 -12.77 9.38
CA ARG A 94 6.22 -12.49 10.41
C ARG A 94 4.93 -13.27 10.23
N HIS A 95 4.45 -13.36 8.99
CA HIS A 95 3.24 -14.10 8.66
C HIS A 95 3.38 -15.58 9.07
N PHE A 96 4.50 -16.22 8.70
CA PHE A 96 4.71 -17.62 9.03
C PHE A 96 5.08 -17.88 10.49
N GLU A 97 5.75 -16.95 11.17
CA GLU A 97 5.93 -17.03 12.63
C GLU A 97 4.58 -17.00 13.35
N LYS A 98 3.67 -16.10 12.94
CA LYS A 98 2.31 -15.97 13.49
C LYS A 98 1.44 -17.21 13.23
N HIS A 99 1.64 -17.87 12.10
CA HIS A 99 0.88 -19.04 11.68
C HIS A 99 1.73 -20.32 11.66
N SER A 100 2.70 -20.41 12.57
CA SER A 100 3.67 -21.51 12.63
C SER A 100 3.04 -22.88 12.88
N GLU A 101 1.82 -22.93 13.43
CA GLU A 101 1.05 -24.15 13.63
C GLU A 101 0.63 -24.83 12.32
N SER A 102 0.43 -24.04 11.25
CA SER A 102 0.01 -24.54 9.94
C SER A 102 1.07 -24.37 8.84
N ALA A 103 2.16 -23.65 9.12
CA ALA A 103 3.26 -23.42 8.21
C ALA A 103 4.46 -24.34 8.48
N THR A 104 5.18 -24.73 7.42
CA THR A 104 6.39 -25.57 7.55
C THR A 104 7.59 -24.86 6.94
N TYR A 105 8.72 -24.86 7.65
CA TYR A 105 9.98 -24.35 7.11
C TYR A 105 10.78 -25.47 6.45
N HIS A 106 11.08 -25.35 5.16
CA HIS A 106 11.96 -26.25 4.42
C HIS A 106 13.37 -25.64 4.28
N PRO A 107 14.46 -26.37 4.57
CA PRO A 107 15.82 -25.82 4.57
C PRO A 107 16.30 -25.29 3.21
N VAL A 108 15.73 -25.79 2.10
CA VAL A 108 16.08 -25.36 0.72
C VAL A 108 15.06 -24.39 0.14
N TYR A 109 13.78 -24.53 0.49
CA TYR A 109 12.67 -23.82 -0.16
C TYR A 109 12.09 -22.72 0.73
N GLY A 110 12.61 -22.56 1.95
CA GLY A 110 12.09 -21.62 2.94
C GLY A 110 10.71 -22.02 3.45
N TRP A 111 9.97 -21.01 3.92
CA TRP A 111 8.61 -21.19 4.43
C TRP A 111 7.62 -21.65 3.37
N GLN A 112 6.79 -22.63 3.75
CA GLN A 112 5.72 -23.21 2.96
C GLN A 112 4.40 -23.08 3.74
N ALA A 113 3.39 -22.50 3.10
CA ALA A 113 2.04 -22.44 3.64
C ALA A 113 1.39 -23.82 3.59
N GLY A 114 0.81 -24.26 4.71
CA GLY A 114 -0.02 -25.46 4.75
C GLY A 114 -1.48 -25.15 4.36
N PRO A 115 -2.33 -26.18 4.25
CA PRO A 115 -3.73 -26.01 3.85
C PRO A 115 -4.57 -25.12 4.78
N GLN A 116 -4.14 -24.96 6.04
CA GLN A 116 -4.81 -24.15 7.06
C GLN A 116 -4.08 -22.82 7.32
N THR A 117 -3.03 -22.51 6.56
CA THR A 117 -2.35 -21.21 6.68
C THR A 117 -3.23 -20.13 6.06
N PRO A 118 -3.63 -19.09 6.82
CA PRO A 118 -4.43 -18.01 6.27
C PRO A 118 -3.72 -17.30 5.13
N MET A 119 -4.48 -16.83 4.14
CA MET A 119 -3.92 -16.01 3.07
C MET A 119 -3.40 -14.68 3.65
N LEU A 120 -2.17 -14.31 3.29
CA LEU A 120 -1.62 -12.99 3.56
C LEU A 120 -2.24 -11.97 2.61
N ARG A 121 -2.93 -10.97 3.15
CA ARG A 121 -3.30 -9.76 2.39
C ARG A 121 -2.39 -8.62 2.80
N LEU A 122 -1.58 -8.12 1.86
CA LEU A 122 -0.59 -7.08 2.09
C LEU A 122 -0.97 -5.81 1.35
N LEU A 123 -1.02 -4.68 2.05
CA LEU A 123 -1.01 -3.35 1.45
C LEU A 123 0.43 -2.83 1.41
N LEU A 124 1.01 -2.70 0.22
CA LEU A 124 2.37 -2.19 0.00
C LEU A 124 2.31 -0.73 -0.46
N LEU A 125 2.78 0.19 0.38
CA LEU A 125 2.87 1.61 0.05
C LEU A 125 4.23 1.94 -0.59
N LEU A 126 4.22 2.61 -1.74
CA LEU A 126 5.43 3.08 -2.45
C LEU A 126 5.29 4.57 -2.77
N ASP A 127 6.38 5.32 -2.67
CA ASP A 127 6.45 6.74 -3.06
C ASP A 127 7.49 7.00 -4.17
N GLY A 128 8.05 5.95 -4.76
CA GLY A 128 9.06 6.01 -5.81
C GLY A 128 9.45 4.63 -6.35
N GLU A 129 10.40 4.62 -7.28
CA GLU A 129 10.89 3.39 -7.93
C GLU A 129 11.60 2.47 -6.93
N ALA A 130 11.28 1.17 -7.01
CA ALA A 130 12.01 0.12 -6.31
C ALA A 130 13.00 -0.58 -7.24
N THR A 131 14.23 -0.79 -6.76
CA THR A 131 15.29 -1.38 -7.58
C THR A 131 15.16 -2.89 -7.78
N ASP A 132 14.33 -3.54 -6.98
CA ASP A 132 14.13 -4.99 -6.88
C ASP A 132 12.66 -5.39 -7.11
N MET A 133 11.92 -4.56 -7.87
CA MET A 133 10.51 -4.82 -8.21
C MET A 133 10.34 -6.08 -9.06
N ASP A 134 11.18 -6.29 -10.07
CA ASP A 134 11.14 -7.49 -10.93
C ASP A 134 11.32 -8.78 -10.10
N GLU A 135 12.25 -8.77 -9.12
CA GLU A 135 12.48 -9.90 -8.22
C GLU A 135 11.25 -10.17 -7.34
N PHE A 136 10.63 -9.10 -6.83
CA PHE A 136 9.42 -9.17 -6.04
C PHE A 136 8.24 -9.74 -6.82
N GLU A 137 8.01 -9.25 -8.05
CA GLU A 137 6.99 -9.78 -8.95
C GLU A 137 7.21 -11.28 -9.20
N LEU A 138 8.42 -11.68 -9.56
CA LEU A 138 8.77 -13.07 -9.83
C LEU A 138 8.51 -13.96 -8.61
N GLU A 139 8.81 -13.48 -7.40
CA GLU A 139 8.50 -14.24 -6.18
C GLU A 139 6.98 -14.43 -6.03
N LEU A 140 6.17 -13.39 -6.24
CA LEU A 140 4.71 -13.45 -6.08
C LEU A 140 4.01 -14.39 -7.08
N LEU A 141 4.55 -14.58 -8.28
CA LEU A 141 3.97 -15.51 -9.27
C LEU A 141 3.85 -16.95 -8.75
N GLY A 142 4.71 -17.34 -7.81
CA GLY A 142 4.73 -18.68 -7.23
C GLY A 142 3.91 -18.85 -5.95
N LEU A 143 3.27 -17.80 -5.44
CA LEU A 143 2.66 -17.81 -4.10
C LEU A 143 1.14 -17.86 -4.16
N SER A 144 0.56 -19.03 -3.90
CA SER A 144 -0.89 -19.19 -3.77
C SER A 144 -1.49 -18.66 -2.47
N TRP A 145 -0.65 -18.19 -1.54
CA TRP A 145 -1.04 -17.82 -0.18
C TRP A 145 -0.91 -16.32 0.09
N ALA A 146 -0.54 -15.51 -0.89
CA ALA A 146 -0.37 -14.07 -0.71
C ALA A 146 -1.14 -13.29 -1.79
N HIS A 147 -1.77 -12.19 -1.37
CA HIS A 147 -2.33 -11.17 -2.25
C HIS A 147 -1.77 -9.82 -1.85
N VAL A 148 -1.19 -9.10 -2.81
CA VAL A 148 -0.52 -7.81 -2.58
C VAL A 148 -1.26 -6.71 -3.32
N THR A 149 -1.72 -5.70 -2.59
CA THR A 149 -2.21 -4.45 -3.14
C THR A 149 -1.10 -3.42 -3.07
N ILE A 150 -0.58 -3.01 -4.22
CA ILE A 150 0.45 -1.98 -4.33
C ILE A 150 -0.26 -0.63 -4.45
N PHE A 151 0.05 0.27 -3.54
CA PHE A 151 -0.41 1.64 -3.53
C PHE A 151 0.76 2.59 -3.81
N LEU A 152 0.82 3.15 -5.01
CA LEU A 152 1.84 4.11 -5.39
C LEU A 152 1.32 5.54 -5.19
N ILE A 153 2.04 6.35 -4.42
CA ILE A 153 1.72 7.76 -4.16
C ILE A 153 2.82 8.68 -4.67
N GLY A 154 2.47 9.63 -5.54
CA GLY A 154 3.44 10.51 -6.17
C GLY A 154 3.00 11.95 -6.32
N VAL A 155 4.01 12.80 -6.52
CA VAL A 155 3.80 14.21 -6.87
C VAL A 155 3.36 14.30 -8.33
N ASP A 156 2.46 15.23 -8.61
CA ASP A 156 1.96 15.45 -9.96
C ASP A 156 3.08 15.82 -10.97
N GLY A 157 2.96 15.28 -12.18
CA GLY A 157 3.87 15.56 -13.30
C GLY A 157 5.25 14.90 -13.18
N CYS A 158 5.48 13.99 -12.22
CA CYS A 158 6.74 13.29 -12.07
C CYS A 158 6.88 12.18 -13.14
N PRO A 159 7.81 12.30 -14.13
CA PRO A 159 7.94 11.30 -15.20
C PRO A 159 8.35 9.91 -14.69
N HIS A 160 9.12 9.87 -13.59
CA HIS A 160 9.51 8.64 -12.91
C HIS A 160 8.30 7.91 -12.31
N HIS A 161 7.38 8.65 -11.69
CA HIS A 161 6.13 8.10 -11.16
C HIS A 161 5.28 7.48 -12.27
N HIS A 162 5.03 8.22 -13.36
CA HIS A 162 4.25 7.70 -14.49
C HIS A 162 4.84 6.42 -15.09
N ARG A 163 6.18 6.37 -15.25
CA ARG A 163 6.86 5.18 -15.77
C ARG A 163 6.64 4.00 -14.84
N HIS A 164 6.83 4.20 -13.54
CA HIS A 164 6.67 3.15 -12.54
C HIS A 164 5.21 2.69 -12.40
N ALA A 165 4.25 3.61 -12.44
CA ALA A 165 2.82 3.30 -12.44
C ALA A 165 2.42 2.42 -13.64
N ASN A 166 2.91 2.72 -14.85
CA ASN A 166 2.67 1.89 -16.04
C ASN A 166 3.27 0.49 -15.92
N GLU A 167 4.41 0.36 -15.26
CA GLU A 167 5.02 -0.93 -14.98
C GLU A 167 4.17 -1.75 -14.01
N LEU A 168 3.81 -1.17 -12.86
CA LEU A 168 2.96 -1.81 -11.85
C LEU A 168 1.57 -2.16 -12.38
N GLN A 169 0.99 -1.33 -13.24
CA GLN A 169 -0.29 -1.62 -13.90
C GLN A 169 -0.18 -2.90 -14.74
N ARG A 170 0.85 -3.02 -15.59
CA ARG A 170 1.08 -4.22 -16.40
C ARG A 170 1.27 -5.47 -15.54
N ILE A 171 1.97 -5.36 -14.41
CA ILE A 171 2.14 -6.46 -13.47
C ILE A 171 0.77 -6.89 -12.91
N SER A 172 -0.04 -5.93 -12.46
CA SER A 172 -1.37 -6.21 -11.90
C SER A 172 -2.35 -6.81 -12.93
N ASP A 173 -2.21 -6.45 -14.20
CA ASP A 173 -3.07 -7.00 -15.27
C ASP A 173 -2.77 -8.47 -15.58
N VAL A 174 -1.53 -8.93 -15.30
CA VAL A 174 -1.07 -10.29 -15.59
C VAL A 174 -1.13 -11.19 -14.35
N ASN A 175 -0.81 -10.66 -13.17
CA ASN A 175 -0.75 -11.42 -11.93
C ASN A 175 -1.96 -11.13 -11.05
N HIS A 176 -2.90 -12.09 -10.98
CA HIS A 176 -4.10 -12.02 -10.14
C HIS A 176 -3.85 -11.95 -8.62
N HIS A 177 -2.62 -12.21 -8.17
CA HIS A 177 -2.21 -11.99 -6.78
C HIS A 177 -1.73 -10.57 -6.51
N VAL A 178 -1.61 -9.72 -7.54
CA VAL A 178 -1.18 -8.34 -7.44
C VAL A 178 -2.29 -7.42 -7.90
N SER A 179 -2.70 -6.51 -7.03
CA SER A 179 -3.55 -5.40 -7.39
C SER A 179 -2.78 -4.09 -7.29
N PHE A 180 -3.16 -3.10 -8.09
CA PHE A 180 -2.48 -1.82 -8.13
C PHE A 180 -3.49 -0.66 -8.03
N VAL A 181 -3.11 0.36 -7.25
CA VAL A 181 -3.79 1.65 -7.16
C VAL A 181 -2.75 2.75 -7.25
N ASP A 182 -2.97 3.68 -8.18
CA ASP A 182 -2.16 4.88 -8.37
C ASP A 182 -2.85 6.10 -7.74
N ALA A 183 -2.11 6.90 -6.98
CA ALA A 183 -2.52 8.24 -6.59
C ALA A 183 -1.43 9.26 -6.90
N GLN A 184 -1.77 10.18 -7.79
CA GLN A 184 -0.88 11.25 -8.21
C GLN A 184 -1.52 12.62 -7.97
N GLY A 185 -0.75 13.54 -7.40
CA GLY A 185 -1.19 14.91 -7.22
C GLY A 185 -2.29 15.07 -6.17
N ASN A 186 -3.31 15.87 -6.49
CA ASN A 186 -4.39 16.22 -5.56
C ASN A 186 -5.58 15.23 -5.58
N THR A 187 -5.31 13.92 -5.65
CA THR A 187 -6.36 12.91 -5.67
C THR A 187 -7.14 12.90 -4.34
N PRO A 188 -8.48 12.90 -4.34
CA PRO A 188 -9.26 12.86 -3.11
C PRO A 188 -8.99 11.60 -2.29
N GLU A 189 -8.63 11.76 -1.02
CA GLU A 189 -8.30 10.63 -0.11
C GLU A 189 -9.40 9.56 -0.11
N ARG A 190 -10.65 9.99 -0.04
CA ARG A 190 -11.83 9.11 0.01
C ARG A 190 -11.98 8.26 -1.25
N PHE A 191 -11.66 8.84 -2.42
CA PHE A 191 -11.66 8.10 -3.68
C PHE A 191 -10.54 7.05 -3.69
N VAL A 192 -9.34 7.42 -3.26
CA VAL A 192 -8.20 6.48 -3.18
C VAL A 192 -8.49 5.34 -2.21
N THR A 193 -9.02 5.63 -1.02
CA THR A 193 -9.40 4.60 -0.05
C THR A 193 -10.43 3.63 -0.63
N HIS A 194 -11.44 4.14 -1.35
CA HIS A 194 -12.45 3.29 -1.98
C HIS A 194 -11.83 2.34 -3.01
N GLU A 195 -10.97 2.86 -3.89
CA GLU A 195 -10.26 2.02 -4.87
C GLU A 195 -9.33 1.01 -4.19
N LEU A 196 -8.63 1.41 -3.13
CA LEU A 196 -7.81 0.48 -2.35
C LEU A 196 -8.63 -0.65 -1.75
N LEU A 197 -9.81 -0.39 -1.19
CA LEU A 197 -10.66 -1.43 -0.62
C LEU A 197 -11.13 -2.42 -1.68
N LYS A 198 -11.60 -1.94 -2.85
CA LYS A 198 -11.99 -2.83 -3.96
C LYS A 198 -10.87 -3.80 -4.34
N ARG A 199 -9.69 -3.23 -4.55
CA ARG A 199 -8.49 -3.98 -4.96
C ARG A 199 -7.99 -4.91 -3.87
N HIS A 200 -8.02 -4.48 -2.62
CA HIS A 200 -7.52 -5.27 -1.50
C HIS A 200 -8.46 -6.41 -1.10
N LEU A 201 -9.76 -6.14 -1.17
CA LEU A 201 -10.79 -7.13 -0.83
C LEU A 201 -11.08 -8.10 -1.98
N GLY A 202 -10.79 -7.70 -3.22
CA GLY A 202 -10.96 -8.54 -4.41
C GLY A 202 -12.39 -8.58 -4.94
N TYR A 203 -13.23 -7.60 -4.59
CA TYR A 203 -14.59 -7.44 -5.11
C TYR A 203 -14.96 -5.96 -5.26
N ASP A 204 -16.01 -5.69 -6.04
CA ASP A 204 -16.49 -4.32 -6.24
C ASP A 204 -17.29 -3.83 -5.03
N VAL A 205 -16.60 -3.13 -4.12
CA VAL A 205 -17.20 -2.45 -2.97
C VAL A 205 -18.08 -1.31 -3.48
N SER A 206 -19.38 -1.37 -3.19
CA SER A 206 -20.31 -0.31 -3.61
C SER A 206 -20.07 1.00 -2.83
N MET A 207 -20.53 2.14 -3.36
CA MET A 207 -20.46 3.41 -2.61
C MET A 207 -21.32 3.42 -1.34
N ALA A 208 -22.36 2.59 -1.28
CA ALA A 208 -23.20 2.46 -0.09
C ALA A 208 -22.45 1.70 0.99
N GLU A 209 -21.93 0.52 0.64
CA GLU A 209 -21.10 -0.30 1.52
C GLU A 209 -19.86 0.45 2.01
N PHE A 210 -19.17 1.17 1.13
CA PHE A 210 -18.02 1.97 1.54
C PHE A 210 -18.37 3.02 2.59
N ARG A 211 -19.57 3.62 2.54
CA ARG A 211 -20.02 4.56 3.57
C ARG A 211 -20.26 3.87 4.91
N GLU A 212 -20.82 2.67 4.88
CA GLU A 212 -21.04 1.83 6.07
C GLU A 212 -19.69 1.41 6.69
N LEU A 213 -18.72 1.02 5.86
CA LEU A 213 -17.37 0.71 6.31
C LEU A 213 -16.64 1.93 6.89
N GLU A 214 -16.95 3.14 6.44
CA GLU A 214 -16.40 4.38 7.01
C GLU A 214 -17.09 4.83 8.32
N GLU A 215 -18.14 4.14 8.79
CA GLU A 215 -18.77 4.49 10.06
C GLU A 215 -17.80 4.25 11.23
N LEU A 216 -17.71 5.22 12.14
CA LEU A 216 -16.88 5.03 13.32
C LEU A 216 -17.45 3.88 14.16
N PRO A 217 -16.59 3.01 14.74
CA PRO A 217 -17.08 2.01 15.67
C PRO A 217 -17.88 2.71 16.79
N PRO A 218 -19.00 2.12 17.24
CA PRO A 218 -19.80 2.71 18.29
C PRO A 218 -18.89 2.98 19.49
N TYR A 219 -18.90 4.22 20.00
CA TYR A 219 -18.12 4.60 21.17
C TYR A 219 -18.40 3.61 22.30
N VAL A 220 -17.38 2.82 22.66
CA VAL A 220 -17.41 2.02 23.88
C VAL A 220 -16.90 2.96 24.97
N GLU A 221 -17.82 3.45 25.81
CA GLU A 221 -17.49 4.17 27.06
C GLU A 221 -16.70 3.28 28.03
#